data_AF-A0A022PZ28-F1
#
_entry.id   AF-A0A022PZ28-F1
#
_cell.length_a   1.000
_cell.length_b   1.000
_cell.length_c   1.000
_cell.angle_alpha   90.00
_cell.angle_beta   90.00
_cell.angle_gamma   90.00
#
_symmetry.space_group_name_H-M   'P 1'
#
loop_
_entity.id
_entity.type
_entity.pdbx_description
1 polymer ?
#
loop_
_entity_poly.entity_id
_entity_poly.type
_entity_poly.pdbx_seq_one_letter_code
_entity_poly.pdbx_strand_id
1 'polypeptide(L)'
;MFTNDERQKERTGKYGSPRLQYLQELVAQFQNASNEETKEKIVANLGNFAYDPYNFTFLRQLNVLELFLDCLTEPNERLVEFAVGGICNASSDPTNASIIVQCGGIPLVVQCLSSPVRNTVNYALGSLYYLCNETTEEEILKPEIVDAIKRFAAAGAVNVGFSNLAQAFLDRHISK
;
A
#
# COMPACT_ATOMS: atom_id res chain seq x y z
N MET A 1 -14.86 5.83 -9.60
CA MET A 1 -16.12 5.13 -9.23
C MET A 1 -15.79 3.66 -9.04
N PHE A 2 -16.12 3.10 -7.88
CA PHE A 2 -15.80 1.71 -7.53
C PHE A 2 -16.61 0.70 -8.36
N THR A 3 -16.11 -0.52 -8.39
CA THR A 3 -16.65 -1.68 -9.06
C THR A 3 -17.80 -2.31 -8.25
N ASN A 4 -18.67 -3.05 -8.92
CA ASN A 4 -19.65 -3.94 -8.30
C ASN A 4 -19.81 -5.21 -9.17
N ASP A 5 -20.63 -6.16 -8.73
CA ASP A 5 -20.83 -7.43 -9.43
C ASP A 5 -21.38 -7.28 -10.85
N GLU A 6 -22.27 -6.31 -11.08
CA GLU A 6 -22.84 -6.04 -12.40
C GLU A 6 -21.76 -5.56 -13.37
N ARG A 7 -20.95 -4.59 -12.96
CA ARG A 7 -19.81 -4.09 -13.74
C ARG A 7 -18.75 -5.16 -13.99
N GLN A 8 -18.54 -6.06 -13.03
CA GLN A 8 -17.64 -7.18 -13.26
C GLN A 8 -18.18 -8.10 -14.35
N LYS A 9 -19.46 -8.49 -14.28
CA LYS A 9 -20.08 -9.32 -15.32
C LYS A 9 -20.00 -8.67 -16.71
N GLU A 10 -20.25 -7.36 -16.79
CA GLU A 10 -20.14 -6.59 -18.04
C GLU A 10 -18.71 -6.58 -18.60
N ARG A 11 -17.71 -6.37 -17.74
CA ARG A 11 -16.29 -6.25 -18.14
C ARG A 11 -15.61 -7.58 -18.41
N THR A 12 -15.96 -8.63 -17.69
CA THR A 12 -15.42 -9.99 -17.89
C THR A 12 -15.85 -10.53 -19.26
N GLY A 13 -17.07 -10.23 -19.71
CA GLY A 13 -17.58 -10.72 -20.99
C GLY A 13 -17.70 -12.25 -21.02
N LYS A 14 -17.98 -12.81 -22.21
CA LYS A 14 -18.30 -14.23 -22.38
C LYS A 14 -17.13 -15.19 -22.08
N TYR A 15 -15.88 -14.72 -22.24
CA TYR A 15 -14.68 -15.55 -22.17
C TYR A 15 -13.68 -15.08 -21.10
N GLY A 16 -14.04 -14.09 -20.28
CA GLY A 16 -13.14 -13.61 -19.23
C GLY A 16 -13.15 -14.52 -18.01
N SER A 17 -12.02 -14.56 -17.31
CA SER A 17 -11.90 -15.25 -16.03
C SER A 17 -12.70 -14.51 -14.94
N PRO A 18 -13.35 -15.25 -14.01
CA PRO A 18 -13.90 -14.66 -12.80
C PRO A 18 -12.85 -13.85 -12.02
N ARG A 19 -13.28 -12.78 -11.33
CA ARG A 19 -12.37 -11.86 -10.64
C ARG A 19 -11.38 -12.57 -9.71
N LEU A 20 -11.86 -13.47 -8.86
CA LEU A 20 -11.00 -14.23 -7.95
C LEU A 20 -9.96 -15.06 -8.70
N GLN A 21 -10.39 -15.78 -9.74
CA GLN A 21 -9.50 -16.60 -10.56
C GLN A 21 -8.43 -15.74 -11.24
N TYR A 22 -8.80 -14.59 -11.81
CA TYR A 22 -7.84 -13.69 -12.44
C TYR A 22 -6.79 -13.17 -11.45
N LEU A 23 -7.20 -12.77 -10.24
CA LEU A 23 -6.26 -12.34 -9.20
C LEU A 23 -5.36 -13.51 -8.74
N GLN A 24 -5.90 -14.72 -8.64
CA GLN A 24 -5.12 -15.92 -8.32
C GLN A 24 -4.09 -16.23 -9.40
N GLU A 25 -4.44 -16.09 -10.68
CA GLU A 25 -3.53 -16.25 -11.81
C GLU A 25 -2.39 -15.22 -11.77
N LEU A 26 -2.66 -13.98 -11.35
CA LEU A 26 -1.62 -12.96 -11.15
C LEU A 26 -0.66 -13.35 -10.02
N VAL A 27 -1.17 -13.78 -8.87
CA VAL A 27 -0.34 -14.22 -7.74
C VAL A 27 0.51 -15.42 -8.13
N ALA A 28 -0.06 -16.40 -8.83
CA ALA A 28 0.69 -17.55 -9.33
C ALA A 28 1.77 -17.15 -10.34
N GLN A 29 1.48 -16.20 -11.25
CA GLN A 29 2.48 -15.68 -12.18
C GLN A 29 3.62 -14.97 -11.45
N PHE A 30 3.33 -14.20 -10.39
CA PHE A 30 4.35 -13.53 -9.60
C PHE A 30 5.31 -14.54 -8.95
N GLN A 31 4.77 -15.58 -8.32
CA GLN A 31 5.53 -16.63 -7.64
C GLN A 31 6.44 -17.43 -8.58
N ASN A 32 6.02 -17.59 -9.84
CA ASN A 32 6.77 -18.35 -10.85
C ASN A 32 7.65 -17.47 -11.75
N ALA A 33 7.58 -16.14 -11.62
CA ALA A 33 8.34 -15.22 -12.45
C ALA A 33 9.82 -15.20 -12.04
N SER A 34 10.70 -15.45 -13.02
CA SER A 34 12.16 -15.27 -12.86
C SER A 34 12.62 -13.87 -13.28
N ASN A 35 11.81 -13.13 -14.05
CA ASN A 35 12.13 -11.78 -14.53
C ASN A 35 11.51 -10.72 -13.63
N GLU A 36 12.33 -9.78 -13.16
CA GLU A 36 11.94 -8.65 -12.33
C GLU A 36 10.90 -7.74 -12.99
N GLU A 37 11.01 -7.48 -14.30
CA GLU A 37 10.02 -6.64 -15.01
C GLU A 37 8.61 -7.25 -14.97
N THR A 38 8.51 -8.59 -14.99
CA THR A 38 7.23 -9.28 -14.86
C THR A 38 6.66 -9.14 -13.45
N LYS A 39 7.51 -9.30 -12.42
CA LYS A 39 7.11 -9.10 -11.02
C LYS A 39 6.61 -7.68 -10.79
N GLU A 40 7.36 -6.68 -11.26
CA GLU A 40 6.99 -5.26 -11.19
C GLU A 40 5.60 -5.00 -11.79
N LYS A 41 5.34 -5.50 -13.01
CA LYS A 41 4.05 -5.34 -13.68
C LYS A 41 2.91 -5.98 -12.89
N ILE A 42 3.15 -7.17 -12.32
CA ILE A 42 2.12 -7.88 -11.55
C ILE A 42 1.82 -7.14 -10.24
N VAL A 43 2.83 -6.70 -9.50
CA VAL A 43 2.63 -5.96 -8.25
C VAL A 43 1.96 -4.62 -8.50
N ALA A 44 2.33 -3.90 -9.57
CA ALA A 44 1.63 -2.68 -9.99
C ALA A 44 0.15 -2.95 -10.29
N ASN A 45 -0.16 -4.08 -10.96
CA ASN A 45 -1.54 -4.46 -11.27
C ASN A 45 -2.34 -4.78 -10.00
N LEU A 46 -1.77 -5.57 -9.10
CA LEU A 46 -2.36 -5.88 -7.79
C LEU A 46 -2.58 -4.60 -6.96
N GLY A 47 -1.60 -3.69 -6.95
CA GLY A 47 -1.71 -2.40 -6.27
C GLY A 47 -2.83 -1.51 -6.81
N ASN A 48 -3.07 -1.53 -8.13
CA ASN A 48 -4.22 -0.86 -8.73
C ASN A 48 -5.56 -1.51 -8.32
N PHE A 49 -5.63 -2.84 -8.20
CA PHE A 49 -6.83 -3.51 -7.69
C PHE A 49 -7.10 -3.20 -6.21
N ALA A 50 -6.05 -2.98 -5.42
CA ALA A 50 -6.15 -2.57 -4.02
C ALA A 50 -6.74 -1.16 -3.82
N TYR A 51 -6.98 -0.38 -4.88
CA TYR A 51 -7.70 0.90 -4.78
C TYR A 51 -9.22 0.73 -4.64
N ASP A 52 -9.77 -0.41 -5.08
CA ASP A 52 -11.21 -0.63 -5.16
C ASP A 52 -11.67 -1.64 -4.09
N PRO A 53 -12.54 -1.24 -3.14
CA PRO A 53 -13.00 -2.11 -2.05
C PRO A 53 -13.65 -3.42 -2.50
N TYR A 54 -14.18 -3.46 -3.73
CA TYR A 54 -14.70 -4.68 -4.34
C TYR A 54 -13.68 -5.83 -4.31
N ASN A 55 -12.38 -5.52 -4.40
CA ASN A 55 -11.34 -6.54 -4.46
C ASN A 55 -10.84 -6.99 -3.09
N PHE A 56 -11.15 -6.30 -1.99
CA PHE A 56 -10.48 -6.51 -0.70
C PHE A 56 -10.64 -7.93 -0.15
N THR A 57 -11.83 -8.52 -0.25
CA THR A 57 -12.06 -9.91 0.17
C THR A 57 -11.20 -10.89 -0.62
N PHE A 58 -11.05 -10.70 -1.93
CA PHE A 58 -10.20 -11.53 -2.78
C PHE A 58 -8.72 -11.32 -2.48
N LEU A 59 -8.28 -10.07 -2.27
CA LEU A 59 -6.89 -9.75 -1.95
C LEU A 59 -6.47 -10.39 -0.62
N ARG A 60 -7.34 -10.37 0.40
CA ARG A 60 -7.13 -11.07 1.67
C ARG A 60 -7.11 -12.58 1.48
N GLN A 61 -8.07 -13.14 0.74
CA GLN A 61 -8.13 -14.58 0.47
C GLN A 61 -6.86 -15.11 -0.22
N LEU A 62 -6.21 -14.27 -1.04
CA LEU A 62 -5.03 -14.61 -1.82
C LEU A 62 -3.72 -14.15 -1.18
N ASN A 63 -3.75 -13.67 0.08
CA ASN A 63 -2.59 -13.16 0.83
C ASN A 63 -1.78 -12.10 0.08
N VAL A 64 -2.48 -11.20 -0.65
CA VAL A 64 -1.82 -10.17 -1.46
C VAL A 64 -1.22 -9.06 -0.57
N LEU A 65 -1.76 -8.85 0.63
CA LEU A 65 -1.22 -7.86 1.56
C LEU A 65 0.17 -8.29 2.06
N GLU A 66 0.32 -9.56 2.37
CA GLU A 66 1.58 -10.22 2.75
C GLU A 66 2.56 -10.20 1.57
N LEU A 67 2.09 -10.48 0.35
CA LEU A 67 2.91 -10.36 -0.86
C LEU A 67 3.47 -8.93 -1.02
N PHE A 68 2.69 -7.89 -0.75
CA PHE A 68 3.21 -6.52 -0.76
C PHE A 68 4.28 -6.32 0.32
N LEU A 69 4.10 -6.85 1.53
CA LEU A 69 5.11 -6.73 2.59
C LEU A 69 6.41 -7.44 2.22
N ASP A 70 6.35 -8.63 1.64
CA ASP A 70 7.53 -9.35 1.13
C ASP A 70 8.29 -8.49 0.09
N CYS A 71 7.55 -7.85 -0.82
CA CYS A 71 8.11 -6.95 -1.83
C CYS A 71 8.80 -5.71 -1.26
N LEU A 72 8.45 -5.25 -0.04
CA LEU A 72 9.15 -4.13 0.60
C LEU A 72 10.58 -4.49 1.05
N THR A 73 10.88 -5.79 1.15
CA THR A 73 12.21 -6.28 1.56
C THR A 73 13.14 -6.54 0.38
N GLU A 74 12.62 -6.46 -0.85
CA GLU A 74 13.38 -6.71 -2.07
C GLU A 74 14.28 -5.52 -2.42
N PRO A 75 15.44 -5.75 -3.06
CA PRO A 75 16.35 -4.67 -3.47
C PRO A 75 15.81 -3.86 -4.66
N ASN A 76 14.78 -4.35 -5.35
CA ASN A 76 14.21 -3.70 -6.52
C ASN A 76 13.34 -2.50 -6.10
N GLU A 77 13.84 -1.28 -6.30
CA GLU A 77 13.15 -0.04 -5.93
C GLU A 77 11.76 0.12 -6.55
N ARG A 78 11.54 -0.37 -7.77
CA ARG A 78 10.22 -0.31 -8.43
C ARG A 78 9.24 -1.25 -7.78
N LEU A 79 9.71 -2.44 -7.41
CA LEU A 79 8.91 -3.43 -6.71
C LEU A 79 8.47 -2.90 -5.34
N VAL A 80 9.40 -2.28 -4.60
CA VAL A 80 9.13 -1.58 -3.34
C VAL A 80 8.11 -0.46 -3.54
N GLU A 81 8.31 0.42 -4.54
CA GLU A 81 7.39 1.52 -4.85
C GLU A 81 5.96 1.04 -5.08
N PHE A 82 5.79 0.02 -5.94
CA PHE A 82 4.46 -0.51 -6.26
C PHE A 82 3.83 -1.24 -5.08
N ALA A 83 4.61 -1.95 -4.28
CA ALA A 83 4.12 -2.66 -3.10
C ALA A 83 3.62 -1.69 -2.02
N VAL A 84 4.39 -0.66 -1.68
CA VAL A 84 3.93 0.36 -0.71
C VAL A 84 2.73 1.14 -1.25
N GLY A 85 2.64 1.34 -2.57
CA GLY A 85 1.45 1.90 -3.21
C GLY A 85 0.20 1.01 -3.04
N GLY A 86 0.36 -0.31 -3.20
CA GLY A 86 -0.70 -1.28 -2.92
C GLY A 86 -1.14 -1.28 -1.46
N ILE A 87 -0.19 -1.23 -0.52
CA ILE A 87 -0.45 -1.09 0.92
C ILE A 87 -1.21 0.21 1.21
N CYS A 88 -0.76 1.34 0.66
CA CYS A 88 -1.41 2.64 0.84
C CYS A 88 -2.87 2.62 0.38
N ASN A 89 -3.14 2.01 -0.78
CA ASN A 89 -4.49 1.88 -1.32
C ASN A 89 -5.37 0.99 -0.43
N ALA A 90 -4.82 -0.14 0.07
CA ALA A 90 -5.56 -1.09 0.89
C ALA A 90 -5.80 -0.62 2.34
N SER A 91 -4.93 0.24 2.89
CA SER A 91 -4.91 0.61 4.31
C SER A 91 -6.12 1.43 4.77
N SER A 92 -6.88 2.02 3.84
CA SER A 92 -8.13 2.72 4.19
C SER A 92 -9.22 1.79 4.73
N ASP A 93 -9.13 0.48 4.46
CA ASP A 93 -10.01 -0.54 5.05
C ASP A 93 -9.44 -1.04 6.39
N PRO A 94 -10.20 -0.95 7.49
CA PRO A 94 -9.72 -1.37 8.81
C PRO A 94 -9.30 -2.84 8.88
N THR A 95 -9.95 -3.73 8.13
CA THR A 95 -9.58 -5.16 8.10
C THR A 95 -8.23 -5.36 7.40
N ASN A 96 -8.01 -4.72 6.25
CA ASN A 96 -6.72 -4.75 5.57
C ASN A 96 -5.61 -4.13 6.44
N ALA A 97 -5.87 -2.96 7.04
CA ALA A 97 -4.94 -2.30 7.95
C ALA A 97 -4.54 -3.22 9.11
N SER A 98 -5.52 -3.90 9.74
CA SER A 98 -5.25 -4.87 10.81
C SER A 98 -4.35 -6.02 10.35
N ILE A 99 -4.57 -6.57 9.15
CA ILE A 99 -3.73 -7.65 8.61
C ILE A 99 -2.30 -7.14 8.36
N ILE A 100 -2.16 -5.98 7.72
CA ILE A 100 -0.86 -5.34 7.47
C ILE A 100 -0.07 -5.16 8.78
N VAL A 101 -0.73 -4.67 9.84
CA VAL A 101 -0.12 -4.49 11.16
C VAL A 101 0.27 -5.84 11.78
N GLN A 102 -0.62 -6.83 11.77
CA GLN A 102 -0.37 -8.16 12.32
C GLN A 102 0.78 -8.89 11.63
N CYS A 103 0.98 -8.63 10.34
CA CYS A 103 2.08 -9.17 9.54
C CYS A 103 3.39 -8.36 9.67
N GLY A 104 3.48 -7.42 10.62
CA GLY A 104 4.70 -6.65 10.87
C GLY A 104 4.96 -5.55 9.84
N GLY A 105 3.91 -4.99 9.24
CA GLY A 105 4.04 -4.00 8.18
C GLY A 105 4.53 -2.62 8.64
N ILE A 106 4.35 -2.24 9.92
CA ILE A 106 4.70 -0.89 10.41
C ILE A 106 6.20 -0.60 10.21
N PRO A 107 7.16 -1.43 10.70
CA PRO A 107 8.59 -1.17 10.48
C PRO A 107 8.97 -1.06 9.01
N LEU A 108 8.38 -1.88 8.14
CA LEU A 108 8.66 -1.89 6.69
C LEU A 108 8.17 -0.61 6.02
N VAL A 109 6.97 -0.14 6.36
CA VAL A 109 6.41 1.13 5.86
C VAL A 109 7.20 2.33 6.40
N VAL A 110 7.62 2.30 7.67
CA VAL A 110 8.47 3.35 8.25
C VAL A 110 9.82 3.43 7.54
N GLN A 111 10.45 2.30 7.23
CA GLN A 111 11.69 2.26 6.47
C GLN A 111 11.56 2.94 5.09
N CYS A 112 10.40 2.84 4.45
CA CYS A 112 10.12 3.47 3.16
C CYS A 112 10.18 5.02 3.21
N LEU A 113 10.08 5.65 4.38
CA LEU A 113 10.29 7.10 4.54
C LEU A 113 11.71 7.55 4.21
N SER A 114 12.69 6.65 4.29
CA SER A 114 14.09 6.93 3.95
C SER A 114 14.43 6.65 2.49
N SER A 115 13.45 6.26 1.66
CA SER A 115 13.68 5.91 0.26
C SER A 115 14.11 7.13 -0.56
N PRO A 116 15.05 6.97 -1.53
CA PRO A 116 15.34 8.02 -2.51
C PRO A 116 14.20 8.19 -3.53
N VAL A 117 13.30 7.21 -3.63
CA VAL A 117 12.17 7.23 -4.56
C VAL A 117 11.03 8.05 -3.97
N ARG A 118 10.72 9.16 -4.64
CA ARG A 118 9.71 10.11 -4.16
C ARG A 118 8.33 9.48 -3.96
N ASN A 119 7.90 8.59 -4.84
CA ASN A 119 6.58 7.97 -4.72
C ASN A 119 6.51 7.00 -3.54
N THR A 120 7.57 6.24 -3.30
CA THR A 120 7.69 5.35 -2.13
C THR A 120 7.48 6.09 -0.83
N VAL A 121 8.11 7.26 -0.66
CA VAL A 121 7.92 8.11 0.52
C VAL A 121 6.48 8.65 0.63
N ASN A 122 5.85 9.06 -0.48
CA ASN A 122 4.46 9.52 -0.47
C ASN A 122 3.50 8.42 -0.02
N TYR A 123 3.63 7.22 -0.59
CA TYR A 123 2.80 6.09 -0.22
C TYR A 123 3.06 5.62 1.21
N ALA A 124 4.30 5.73 1.71
CA ALA A 124 4.61 5.45 3.10
C ALA A 124 3.88 6.42 4.04
N LEU A 125 3.96 7.73 3.78
CA LEU A 125 3.22 8.75 4.55
C LEU A 125 1.71 8.50 4.53
N GLY A 126 1.16 8.22 3.35
CA GLY A 126 -0.26 7.89 3.19
C GLY A 126 -0.67 6.60 3.90
N SER A 127 0.17 5.58 3.90
CA SER A 127 -0.08 4.33 4.63
C SER A 127 -0.08 4.58 6.13
N LEU A 128 0.94 5.27 6.67
CA LEU A 128 1.03 5.59 8.10
C LEU A 128 -0.16 6.42 8.59
N TYR A 129 -0.70 7.31 7.75
CA TYR A 129 -1.93 8.06 8.06
C TYR A 129 -3.10 7.14 8.43
N TYR A 130 -3.30 6.05 7.67
CA TYR A 130 -4.38 5.10 7.91
C TYR A 130 -4.03 4.04 8.95
N LEU A 131 -2.78 3.59 8.99
CA LEU A 131 -2.33 2.54 9.92
C LEU A 131 -2.28 3.06 11.36
N CYS A 132 -1.99 4.34 11.58
CA CYS A 132 -1.95 4.93 12.91
C CYS A 132 -3.34 4.99 13.55
N ASN A 133 -3.51 4.26 14.65
CA ASN A 133 -4.70 4.21 15.48
C ASN A 133 -4.32 3.88 16.94
N GLU A 134 -5.32 3.79 17.82
CA GLU A 134 -5.13 3.56 19.27
C GLU A 134 -4.24 2.34 19.62
N THR A 135 -4.21 1.30 18.79
CA THR A 135 -3.40 0.09 19.07
C THR A 135 -1.99 0.16 18.51
N THR A 136 -1.71 1.08 17.60
CA THR A 136 -0.43 1.19 16.88
C THR A 136 0.29 2.51 17.15
N GLU A 137 -0.35 3.45 17.85
CA GLU A 137 0.19 4.79 18.08
C GLU A 137 1.52 4.76 18.84
N GLU A 138 1.71 3.84 19.79
CA GLU A 138 2.98 3.70 20.51
C GLU A 138 4.15 3.35 19.58
N GLU A 139 3.89 2.62 18.49
CA GLU A 139 4.89 2.24 17.52
C GLU A 139 5.11 3.32 16.46
N ILE A 140 4.03 3.90 15.93
CA ILE A 140 4.07 4.86 14.81
C ILE A 140 4.43 6.27 15.28
N LEU A 141 4.05 6.68 16.50
CA LEU A 141 4.30 8.01 17.04
C LEU A 141 5.62 8.12 17.83
N LYS A 142 6.56 7.19 17.62
CA LYS A 142 7.91 7.31 18.18
C LYS A 142 8.56 8.64 17.74
N PRO A 143 9.32 9.31 18.63
CA PRO A 143 9.88 10.64 18.36
C PRO A 143 10.63 10.74 17.03
N GLU A 144 11.44 9.73 16.69
CA GLU A 144 12.23 9.69 15.46
C GLU A 144 11.38 9.65 14.19
N ILE A 145 10.23 8.96 14.23
CA ILE A 145 9.28 8.88 13.11
C ILE A 145 8.54 10.21 12.99
N VAL A 146 8.04 10.73 14.11
CA VAL A 146 7.33 12.01 14.16
C VAL A 146 8.21 13.16 13.66
N ASP A 147 9.48 13.18 14.05
CA ASP A 147 10.44 14.20 13.60
C ASP A 147 10.71 14.08 12.09
N ALA A 148 10.79 12.86 11.55
CA ALA A 148 10.89 12.66 10.10
C ALA A 148 9.65 13.22 9.38
N ILE A 149 8.43 12.92 9.88
CA ILE A 149 7.18 13.43 9.31
C ILE A 149 7.11 14.96 9.39
N LYS A 150 7.54 15.58 10.49
CA LYS A 150 7.62 17.04 10.62
C LYS A 150 8.56 17.67 9.59
N ARG A 151 9.70 17.04 9.28
CA ARG A 151 10.61 17.50 8.22
C ARG A 151 9.95 17.44 6.84
N PHE A 152 9.18 16.38 6.56
CA PHE A 152 8.40 16.30 5.32
C PHE A 152 7.32 17.38 5.24
N ALA A 153 6.61 17.66 6.33
CA ALA A 153 5.64 18.76 6.40
C ALA A 153 6.29 20.13 6.13
N ALA A 154 7.50 20.34 6.68
CA ALA A 154 8.27 21.58 6.51
C ALA A 154 8.88 21.76 5.11
N ALA A 155 8.88 20.73 4.24
CA ALA A 155 9.43 20.83 2.88
C ALA A 155 8.65 21.81 2.00
N GLY A 156 7.40 22.13 2.36
CA GLY A 156 6.57 23.16 1.73
C GLY A 156 6.48 23.02 0.20
N ALA A 157 6.62 24.14 -0.50
CA ALA A 157 6.49 24.22 -1.97
C ALA A 157 7.56 23.41 -2.73
N VAL A 158 8.67 23.02 -2.09
CA VAL A 158 9.73 22.21 -2.71
C VAL A 158 9.23 20.79 -2.97
N ASN A 159 8.31 20.28 -2.14
CA ASN A 159 7.64 19.02 -2.38
C ASN A 159 6.24 19.00 -1.76
N VAL A 160 5.28 19.57 -2.51
CA VAL A 160 3.89 19.73 -2.07
C VAL A 160 3.22 18.40 -1.72
N GLY A 161 3.57 17.31 -2.42
CA GLY A 161 3.02 15.98 -2.16
C GLY A 161 3.35 15.48 -0.75
N PHE A 162 4.64 15.47 -0.41
CA PHE A 162 5.10 15.12 0.95
C PHE A 162 4.49 16.02 2.00
N SER A 163 4.51 17.32 1.74
CA SER A 163 4.11 18.32 2.74
C SER A 163 2.65 18.16 3.13
N ASN A 164 1.76 17.95 2.16
CA ASN A 164 0.33 17.80 2.41
C ASN A 164 0.00 16.51 3.17
N LEU A 165 0.59 15.38 2.76
CA LEU A 165 0.35 14.09 3.42
C LEU A 165 0.93 14.07 4.83
N ALA A 166 2.14 14.60 5.01
CA ALA A 166 2.76 14.73 6.33
C ALA A 166 1.94 15.66 7.23
N GLN A 167 1.49 16.82 6.74
CA GLN A 167 0.65 17.72 7.51
C GLN A 167 -0.68 17.05 7.91
N ALA A 168 -1.33 16.35 6.98
CA ALA A 168 -2.57 15.62 7.27
C ALA A 168 -2.38 14.54 8.36
N PHE A 169 -1.22 13.86 8.37
CA PHE A 169 -0.85 12.94 9.44
C PHE A 169 -0.72 13.66 10.79
N LEU A 170 0.04 14.76 10.83
CA LEU A 170 0.27 15.52 12.06
C LEU A 170 -1.03 16.11 12.63
N ASP A 171 -1.88 16.64 11.76
CA ASP A 171 -3.17 17.22 12.13
C ASP A 171 -4.11 16.18 12.74
N ARG A 172 -4.09 14.95 12.22
CA ARG A 172 -4.96 13.88 12.69
C ARG A 172 -4.50 13.24 14.00
N HIS A 173 -3.20 13.01 14.14
CA HIS A 173 -2.68 12.10 15.16
C HIS A 173 -1.89 12.79 16.29
N ILE A 174 -1.44 14.03 16.09
CA ILE A 174 -0.60 14.74 17.07
C ILE A 174 -1.24 16.04 17.54
N SER A 175 -1.87 16.79 16.63
CA SER A 175 -2.45 18.09 16.95
C SER A 175 -3.76 17.91 17.75
N LYS A 176 -3.64 17.81 19.08
CA LYS A 176 -4.73 17.97 20.05
C LYS A 176 -4.43 19.14 20.96
#